data_AF-A0AAN4WNI4-F1
#
_entry.id   AF-A0AAN4WNI4-F1
#
_cell.length_a   1.000
_cell.length_b   1.000
_cell.length_c   1.000
_cell.angle_alpha   90.00
_cell.angle_beta   90.00
_cell.angle_gamma   90.00
#
_symmetry.space_group_name_H-M   'P 1'
#
loop_
_entity.id
_entity.type
_entity.pdbx_description
1 polymer ?
#
loop_
_entity_poly.entity_id
_entity_poly.type
_entity_poly.pdbx_seq_one_letter_code
_entity_poly.pdbx_strand_id
1 'polypeptide(L)'
;MKKFIIILLGIIVYCSCQDDNNSNRVKPEVSFSDFQDPRDSKTYKCITIGGQTWMAENLKYRSPRGSMDGCYTYGEENMRAQDIVINQELWADSIRAGITRGEFEGTVGTMKLADILILWLNYFKPDSYINQVENSYGATFPDAVISLRRIYNNLYPQALMEVSKQFFEKAESTNGHYSSKYGFLYTYEGALQAVPDGWRLPTDDDWKKLEETLGMSVSEINMLDEWRGSYEGDLLKEGEQGIGFNAGYAGARVYGSHMYGGNFYNKDVNAYFWSATRKVESDTVDLGITRILFLKEDRIMRSSSKLSAAYSVRCIKE
;
A
#
# COMPACT_ATOMS: atom_id res chain seq x y z
N MET A 1 -62.22 -3.62 -55.46
CA MET A 1 -61.72 -4.34 -54.26
C MET A 1 -60.21 -4.17 -54.18
N LYS A 2 -59.70 -3.65 -53.04
CA LYS A 2 -58.33 -3.84 -52.49
C LYS A 2 -57.18 -3.21 -53.30
N LYS A 3 -56.23 -2.42 -52.77
CA LYS A 3 -55.87 -1.96 -51.41
C LYS A 3 -55.09 -0.64 -51.58
N PHE A 4 -55.40 0.39 -50.81
CA PHE A 4 -54.54 1.57 -50.65
C PHE A 4 -53.37 1.19 -49.73
N ILE A 5 -52.13 1.40 -50.20
CA ILE A 5 -50.93 1.36 -49.35
C ILE A 5 -50.54 2.82 -49.12
N ILE A 6 -50.87 3.32 -47.92
CA ILE A 6 -50.40 4.61 -47.41
C ILE A 6 -49.04 4.32 -46.76
N ILE A 7 -47.96 4.79 -47.39
CA ILE A 7 -46.63 4.81 -46.78
C ILE A 7 -46.62 5.99 -45.81
N LEU A 8 -46.88 5.71 -44.53
CA LEU A 8 -46.62 6.64 -43.44
C LEU A 8 -45.10 6.79 -43.28
N LEU A 9 -44.56 7.89 -43.80
CA LEU A 9 -43.26 8.43 -43.40
C LEU A 9 -43.38 8.86 -41.93
N GLY A 10 -43.10 7.92 -41.02
CA GLY A 10 -42.91 8.21 -39.61
C GLY A 10 -41.66 9.06 -39.46
N ILE A 11 -41.83 10.35 -39.20
CA ILE A 11 -40.79 11.22 -38.67
C ILE A 11 -40.43 10.64 -37.31
N ILE A 12 -39.32 9.91 -37.23
CA ILE A 12 -38.67 9.58 -35.96
C ILE A 12 -38.13 10.90 -35.44
N VAL A 13 -38.92 11.54 -34.58
CA VAL A 13 -38.42 12.62 -33.73
C VAL A 13 -37.41 11.97 -32.80
N TYR A 14 -36.14 12.06 -33.18
CA TYR A 14 -35.03 11.81 -32.28
C TYR A 14 -35.11 12.91 -31.23
N CYS A 15 -35.83 12.64 -30.15
CA CYS A 15 -35.76 13.44 -28.94
C CYS A 15 -34.38 13.12 -28.34
N SER A 16 -33.34 13.79 -28.86
CA SER A 16 -32.10 13.90 -28.11
C SER A 16 -32.47 14.69 -26.87
N CYS A 17 -32.62 13.99 -25.74
CA CYS A 17 -32.44 14.63 -24.46
C CYS A 17 -30.99 15.14 -24.48
N GLN A 18 -30.80 16.41 -24.82
CA GLN A 18 -29.65 17.13 -24.32
C GLN A 18 -29.83 17.11 -22.81
N ASP A 19 -29.01 16.31 -22.13
CA ASP A 19 -28.89 16.37 -20.67
C ASP A 19 -28.34 17.76 -20.31
N ASP A 20 -29.25 18.72 -20.19
CA ASP A 20 -28.98 20.13 -19.84
C ASP A 20 -28.54 20.31 -18.36
N ASN A 21 -28.23 19.21 -17.65
CA ASN A 21 -27.85 19.25 -16.24
C ASN A 21 -26.36 19.56 -15.97
N ASN A 22 -25.51 19.70 -17.00
CA ASN A 22 -24.09 19.99 -16.80
C ASN A 22 -23.77 21.50 -16.59
N SER A 23 -24.79 22.37 -16.60
CA SER A 23 -24.61 23.83 -16.53
C SER A 23 -24.32 24.39 -15.14
N ASN A 24 -24.51 23.62 -14.07
CA ASN A 24 -24.36 24.07 -12.68
C ASN A 24 -23.14 23.52 -11.93
N ARG A 25 -22.25 22.76 -12.59
CA ARG A 25 -21.05 22.21 -11.93
C ARG A 25 -19.96 23.28 -11.77
N VAL A 26 -19.37 23.35 -10.59
CA VAL A 26 -18.19 24.20 -10.35
C VAL A 26 -17.03 23.70 -11.21
N LYS A 27 -16.35 24.64 -11.88
CA LYS A 27 -15.09 24.40 -12.59
C LYS A 27 -13.98 25.13 -11.85
N PRO A 28 -13.31 24.49 -10.89
CA PRO A 28 -12.27 25.14 -10.12
C PRO A 28 -11.07 25.45 -11.01
N GLU A 29 -10.35 26.52 -10.71
CA GLU A 29 -9.03 26.73 -11.30
C GLU A 29 -8.05 25.68 -10.76
N VAL A 30 -7.35 25.02 -11.67
CA VAL A 30 -6.37 23.99 -11.35
C VAL A 30 -5.05 24.25 -12.08
N SER A 31 -3.95 23.87 -11.45
CA SER A 31 -2.62 23.86 -12.09
C SER A 31 -1.89 22.56 -11.80
N PHE A 32 -0.98 22.18 -12.70
CA PHE A 32 -0.28 20.91 -12.64
C PHE A 32 1.21 21.10 -12.40
N SER A 33 1.81 20.14 -11.69
CA SER A 33 3.25 20.06 -11.47
C SER A 33 3.67 18.59 -11.36
N ASP A 34 4.98 18.35 -11.30
CA ASP A 34 5.54 17.01 -11.13
C ASP A 34 6.38 16.98 -9.85
N PHE A 35 6.39 15.82 -9.19
CA PHE A 35 7.27 15.53 -8.05
C PHE A 35 8.01 14.23 -8.29
N GLN A 36 9.34 14.25 -8.22
CA GLN A 36 10.14 13.04 -8.24
C GLN A 36 10.48 12.63 -6.80
N ASP A 37 10.04 11.44 -6.40
CA ASP A 37 10.37 10.87 -5.11
C ASP A 37 11.83 10.40 -5.10
N PRO A 38 12.71 10.96 -4.25
CA PRO A 38 14.13 10.62 -4.24
C PRO A 38 14.40 9.19 -3.75
N ARG A 39 13.43 8.53 -3.11
CA ARG A 39 13.60 7.20 -2.50
C ARG A 39 13.54 6.08 -3.54
N ASP A 40 12.78 6.27 -4.61
CA ASP A 40 12.58 5.28 -5.67
C ASP A 40 12.65 5.86 -7.10
N SER A 41 12.99 7.15 -7.24
CA SER A 41 13.05 7.91 -8.50
C SER A 41 11.72 7.98 -9.26
N LYS A 42 10.59 7.64 -8.63
CA LYS A 42 9.27 7.69 -9.24
C LYS A 42 8.81 9.14 -9.37
N THR A 43 8.40 9.51 -10.58
CA THR A 43 7.74 10.81 -10.79
C THR A 43 6.23 10.66 -10.66
N TYR A 44 5.63 11.50 -9.80
CA TYR A 44 4.21 11.63 -9.58
C TYR A 44 3.70 12.92 -10.21
N LYS A 45 2.60 12.84 -10.94
CA LYS A 45 1.83 14.03 -11.31
C LYS A 45 1.18 14.64 -10.08
N CYS A 46 1.09 15.95 -10.04
CA CYS A 46 0.50 16.72 -8.95
C CYS A 46 -0.49 17.75 -9.49
N ILE A 47 -1.52 18.04 -8.70
CA ILE A 47 -2.57 19.01 -8.99
C ILE A 47 -2.68 20.01 -7.84
N THR A 48 -2.74 21.30 -8.16
CA THR A 48 -3.02 22.35 -7.19
C THR A 48 -4.42 22.91 -7.41
N ILE A 49 -5.24 22.88 -6.37
CA ILE A 49 -6.64 23.31 -6.34
C ILE A 49 -6.95 23.93 -4.97
N GLY A 50 -7.65 25.06 -4.93
CA GLY A 50 -8.04 25.69 -3.66
C GLY A 50 -6.86 26.06 -2.74
N GLY A 51 -5.67 26.27 -3.32
CA GLY A 51 -4.42 26.50 -2.59
C GLY A 51 -3.79 25.26 -1.96
N GLN A 52 -4.27 24.05 -2.27
CA GLN A 52 -3.69 22.78 -1.83
C GLN A 52 -3.06 22.05 -3.01
N THR A 53 -1.84 21.55 -2.85
CA THR A 53 -1.17 20.71 -3.85
C THR A 53 -1.26 19.24 -3.45
N TRP A 54 -1.92 18.43 -4.28
CA TRP A 54 -2.15 17.01 -4.10
C TRP A 54 -1.36 16.19 -5.13
N MET A 55 -0.94 14.98 -4.78
CA MET A 55 -0.55 14.01 -5.80
C MET A 55 -1.79 13.62 -6.61
N ALA A 56 -1.68 13.67 -7.94
CA ALA A 56 -2.70 13.21 -8.88
C ALA A 56 -2.62 11.69 -9.14
N GLU A 57 -1.67 10.99 -8.51
CA GLU A 57 -1.55 9.54 -8.52
C GLU A 57 -1.52 8.97 -7.10
N ASN A 58 -1.96 7.72 -6.95
CA ASN A 58 -1.75 6.97 -5.71
C ASN A 58 -0.25 6.76 -5.47
N LEU A 59 0.17 6.75 -4.21
CA LEU A 59 1.56 6.48 -3.84
C LEU A 59 2.00 5.06 -4.29
N LYS A 60 3.08 5.00 -5.07
CA LYS A 60 3.64 3.78 -5.67
C LYS A 60 4.97 3.37 -5.01
N TYR A 61 5.25 3.87 -3.81
CA TYR A 61 6.46 3.55 -3.03
C TYR A 61 6.34 2.18 -2.35
N ARG A 62 7.14 1.20 -2.77
CA ARG A 62 7.17 -0.11 -2.09
C ARG A 62 7.99 -0.02 -0.81
N SER A 63 7.35 -0.15 0.35
CA SER A 63 8.08 -0.33 1.61
C SER A 63 8.98 -1.57 1.54
N PRO A 64 10.26 -1.51 1.95
CA PRO A 64 11.22 -2.60 1.78
C PRO A 64 10.77 -3.94 2.38
N ARG A 65 10.09 -3.90 3.54
CA ARG A 65 9.62 -5.10 4.25
C ARG A 65 8.21 -5.52 3.85
N GLY A 66 7.62 -4.83 2.86
CA GLY A 66 6.34 -5.20 2.27
C GLY A 66 5.20 -5.28 3.27
N SER A 67 4.53 -6.43 3.31
CA SER A 67 3.41 -6.66 4.22
C SER A 67 3.76 -6.53 5.71
N MET A 68 5.03 -6.66 6.11
CA MET A 68 5.46 -6.39 7.48
C MET A 68 5.50 -4.90 7.84
N ASP A 69 5.70 -4.02 6.87
CA ASP A 69 5.54 -2.56 7.03
C ASP A 69 4.11 -2.13 6.65
N GLY A 70 3.19 -3.09 6.49
CA GLY A 70 1.81 -2.84 6.13
C GLY A 70 1.62 -2.31 4.70
N CYS A 71 2.55 -2.58 3.77
CA CYS A 71 2.48 -2.23 2.36
C CYS A 71 2.16 -3.47 1.52
N TYR A 72 1.14 -3.40 0.67
CA TYR A 72 0.61 -4.54 -0.07
C TYR A 72 0.38 -4.20 -1.54
N THR A 73 0.72 -5.13 -2.43
CA THR A 73 0.02 -5.24 -3.72
C THR A 73 -1.26 -6.06 -3.58
N TYR A 74 -2.16 -5.97 -4.56
CA TYR A 74 -3.44 -6.67 -4.52
C TYR A 74 -3.25 -8.18 -4.54
N GLY A 75 -3.83 -8.87 -3.55
CA GLY A 75 -3.72 -10.32 -3.39
C GLY A 75 -2.43 -10.78 -2.68
N GLU A 76 -1.56 -9.86 -2.25
CA GLU A 76 -0.34 -10.22 -1.53
C GLU A 76 -0.64 -10.85 -0.17
N GLU A 77 -0.03 -12.01 0.09
CA GLU A 77 -0.12 -12.73 1.37
C GLU A 77 0.71 -12.02 2.46
N ASN A 78 0.34 -12.22 3.73
CA ASN A 78 1.13 -11.69 4.84
C ASN A 78 2.40 -12.52 5.04
N MET A 79 3.56 -11.87 5.04
CA MET A 79 4.82 -12.47 5.43
C MET A 79 4.87 -12.68 6.95
N ARG A 80 5.35 -13.84 7.40
CA ARG A 80 5.55 -14.18 8.82
C ARG A 80 7.03 -14.32 9.11
N ALA A 81 7.40 -14.20 10.38
CA ALA A 81 8.79 -14.35 10.81
C ALA A 81 9.41 -15.69 10.38
N GLN A 82 8.62 -16.77 10.37
CA GLN A 82 9.04 -18.11 9.94
C GLN A 82 9.28 -18.25 8.43
N ASP A 83 8.77 -17.32 7.61
CA ASP A 83 8.98 -17.34 6.17
C ASP A 83 10.36 -16.73 5.81
N ILE A 84 11.02 -16.06 6.77
CA ILE A 84 12.31 -15.39 6.57
C ILE A 84 13.44 -16.40 6.68
N VAL A 85 14.08 -16.70 5.55
CA VAL A 85 15.16 -17.70 5.46
C VAL A 85 16.44 -17.01 5.02
N ILE A 86 17.47 -17.03 5.88
CA ILE A 86 18.81 -16.59 5.51
C ILE A 86 19.39 -17.58 4.49
N ASN A 87 19.93 -17.04 3.41
CA ASN A 87 20.60 -17.83 2.38
C ASN A 87 21.77 -18.62 2.98
N GLN A 88 21.76 -19.95 2.77
CA GLN A 88 22.72 -20.87 3.38
C GLN A 88 24.16 -20.61 2.92
N GLU A 89 24.35 -20.20 1.68
CA GLU A 89 25.67 -19.91 1.11
C GLU A 89 26.25 -18.63 1.73
N LEU A 90 25.45 -17.55 1.79
CA LEU A 90 25.87 -16.31 2.46
C LEU A 90 26.18 -16.51 3.95
N TRP A 91 25.40 -17.37 4.62
CA TRP A 91 25.67 -17.77 6.00
C TRP A 91 27.02 -18.50 6.12
N ALA A 92 27.25 -19.51 5.29
CA ALA A 92 28.48 -20.28 5.27
C ALA A 92 29.71 -19.41 4.99
N ASP A 93 29.62 -18.51 4.01
CA ASP A 93 30.70 -17.59 3.65
C ASP A 93 30.99 -16.58 4.76
N SER A 94 29.96 -16.10 5.45
CA SER A 94 30.13 -15.18 6.59
C SER A 94 30.83 -15.87 7.77
N ILE A 95 30.53 -17.14 8.03
CA ILE A 95 31.25 -17.95 9.04
C ILE A 95 32.69 -18.16 8.63
N ARG A 96 32.96 -18.56 7.38
CA ARG A 96 34.34 -18.72 6.86
C ARG A 96 35.13 -17.42 6.99
N ALA A 97 34.52 -16.28 6.69
CA ALA A 97 35.15 -14.98 6.87
C ALA A 97 35.43 -14.66 8.35
N GLY A 98 34.54 -15.03 9.27
CA GLY A 98 34.78 -14.90 10.71
C GLY A 98 35.92 -15.80 11.20
N ILE A 99 36.05 -17.02 10.67
CA ILE A 99 37.18 -17.92 10.96
C ILE A 99 38.50 -17.26 10.54
N THR A 100 38.57 -16.69 9.33
CA THR A 100 39.75 -15.97 8.84
C THR A 100 40.12 -14.78 9.71
N ARG A 101 39.13 -14.14 10.36
CA ARG A 101 39.34 -13.02 11.30
C ARG A 101 39.70 -13.47 12.72
N GLY A 102 39.75 -14.76 13.01
CA GLY A 102 40.03 -15.29 14.35
C GLY A 102 38.84 -15.21 15.30
N GLU A 103 37.60 -15.08 14.82
CA GLU A 103 36.40 -15.01 15.67
C GLU A 103 36.02 -16.37 16.32
N PHE A 104 36.65 -17.46 15.88
CA PHE A 104 36.30 -18.83 16.27
C PHE A 104 37.54 -19.66 16.65
N GLU A 105 38.36 -19.11 17.54
CA GLU A 105 39.59 -19.75 18.03
C GLU A 105 39.34 -20.73 19.19
N GLY A 106 40.31 -21.62 19.42
CA GLY A 106 40.27 -22.64 20.47
C GLY A 106 39.98 -24.05 19.97
N THR A 107 39.94 -25.01 20.90
CA THR A 107 39.87 -26.44 20.60
C THR A 107 38.85 -27.17 21.47
N VAL A 108 38.14 -28.12 20.87
CA VAL A 108 37.28 -29.09 21.56
C VAL A 108 37.93 -30.45 21.44
N GLY A 109 38.53 -30.95 22.53
CA GLY A 109 39.39 -32.14 22.47
C GLY A 109 40.57 -31.91 21.53
N THR A 110 40.68 -32.71 20.48
CA THR A 110 41.76 -32.61 19.48
C THR A 110 41.41 -31.77 18.26
N MET A 111 40.16 -31.32 18.13
CA MET A 111 39.69 -30.57 16.95
C MET A 111 39.66 -29.07 17.23
N LYS A 112 39.92 -28.25 16.21
CA LYS A 112 39.70 -26.80 16.29
C LYS A 112 38.21 -26.49 16.26
N LEU A 113 37.78 -25.47 16.99
CA LEU A 113 36.40 -24.99 16.95
C LEU A 113 35.98 -24.65 15.52
N ALA A 114 36.82 -23.94 14.77
CA ALA A 114 36.59 -23.61 13.37
C ALA A 114 36.25 -24.83 12.49
N ASP A 115 36.97 -25.95 12.65
CA ASP A 115 36.75 -27.17 11.85
C ASP A 115 35.38 -27.79 12.17
N ILE A 116 34.99 -27.79 13.44
CA ILE A 116 33.67 -28.26 13.89
C ILE A 116 32.56 -27.38 13.29
N LEU A 117 32.73 -26.06 13.36
CA LEU A 117 31.77 -25.10 12.81
C LEU A 117 31.57 -25.30 11.30
N ILE A 118 32.65 -25.51 10.55
CA ILE A 118 32.58 -25.80 9.11
C ILE A 118 31.83 -27.10 8.83
N LEU A 119 32.10 -28.17 9.58
CA LEU A 119 31.39 -29.44 9.40
C LEU A 119 29.88 -29.26 9.58
N TRP A 120 29.47 -28.47 10.56
CA TRP A 120 28.05 -28.27 10.90
C TRP A 120 27.26 -27.43 9.88
N LEU A 121 27.94 -26.68 9.00
CA LEU A 121 27.29 -25.86 7.97
C LEU A 121 26.41 -26.67 7.02
N ASN A 122 26.70 -27.96 6.84
CA ASN A 122 25.95 -28.84 5.94
C ASN A 122 24.75 -29.52 6.62
N TYR A 123 24.64 -29.43 7.95
CA TYR A 123 23.63 -30.17 8.72
C TYR A 123 22.53 -29.27 9.28
N PHE A 124 22.81 -27.99 9.51
CA PHE A 124 21.88 -27.09 10.17
C PHE A 124 21.62 -25.81 9.36
N LYS A 125 20.36 -25.38 9.38
CA LYS A 125 19.97 -24.03 8.96
C LYS A 125 20.49 -22.98 9.95
N PRO A 126 20.65 -21.71 9.57
CA PRO A 126 21.35 -20.71 10.39
C PRO A 126 20.77 -20.53 11.80
N ASP A 127 19.45 -20.56 11.95
CA ASP A 127 18.75 -20.46 13.23
C ASP A 127 19.02 -21.67 14.14
N SER A 128 18.90 -22.87 13.58
CA SER A 128 19.16 -24.13 14.29
C SER A 128 20.64 -24.33 14.59
N TYR A 129 21.51 -23.84 13.70
CA TYR A 129 22.96 -23.88 13.82
C TYR A 129 23.43 -23.14 15.07
N ILE A 130 22.94 -21.90 15.29
CA ILE A 130 23.32 -21.10 16.46
C ILE A 130 22.92 -21.81 17.75
N ASN A 131 21.68 -22.30 17.82
CA ASN A 131 21.19 -23.03 19.00
C ASN A 131 22.03 -24.28 19.27
N GLN A 132 22.43 -25.00 18.22
CA GLN A 132 23.27 -26.18 18.36
C GLN A 132 24.66 -25.83 18.90
N VAL A 133 25.30 -24.77 18.40
CA VAL A 133 26.60 -24.29 18.89
C VAL A 133 26.50 -23.79 20.33
N GLU A 134 25.48 -23.02 20.65
CA GLU A 134 25.26 -22.48 21.99
C GLU A 134 25.07 -23.61 23.02
N ASN A 135 24.23 -24.60 22.71
CA ASN A 135 23.97 -25.72 23.61
C ASN A 135 25.20 -26.63 23.81
N SER A 136 26.00 -26.83 22.76
CA SER A 136 27.17 -27.72 22.83
C SER A 136 28.42 -27.02 23.37
N TYR A 137 28.60 -25.74 23.05
CA TYR A 137 29.88 -25.05 23.18
C TYR A 137 29.77 -23.65 23.81
N GLY A 138 28.57 -23.12 24.04
CA GLY A 138 28.36 -21.74 24.50
C GLY A 138 28.97 -21.43 25.87
N ALA A 139 29.03 -22.41 26.78
CA ALA A 139 29.69 -22.24 28.07
C ALA A 139 31.22 -22.09 27.95
N THR A 140 31.83 -22.74 26.96
CA THR A 140 33.28 -22.74 26.75
C THR A 140 33.73 -21.64 25.79
N PHE A 141 32.88 -21.31 24.80
CA PHE A 141 33.16 -20.34 23.74
C PHE A 141 32.03 -19.32 23.59
N PRO A 142 31.76 -18.48 24.62
CA PRO A 142 30.69 -17.49 24.57
C PRO A 142 30.88 -16.47 23.43
N ASP A 143 32.12 -16.07 23.15
CA ASP A 143 32.44 -15.11 22.08
C ASP A 143 32.14 -15.66 20.67
N ALA A 144 32.24 -16.98 20.48
CA ALA A 144 31.84 -17.63 19.25
C ALA A 144 30.33 -17.51 19.04
N VAL A 145 29.52 -17.74 20.09
CA VAL A 145 28.06 -17.59 20.03
C VAL A 145 27.68 -16.13 19.74
N ILE A 146 28.34 -15.17 20.40
CA ILE A 146 28.15 -13.73 20.13
C ILE A 146 28.45 -13.43 18.66
N SER A 147 29.55 -13.94 18.12
CA SER A 147 29.95 -13.72 16.73
C SER A 147 28.96 -14.33 15.74
N LEU A 148 28.45 -15.54 16.01
CA LEU A 148 27.42 -16.16 15.18
C LEU A 148 26.10 -15.37 15.20
N ARG A 149 25.65 -14.90 16.37
CA ARG A 149 24.46 -14.05 16.48
C ARG A 149 24.63 -12.73 15.75
N ARG A 150 25.81 -12.11 15.84
CA ARG A 150 26.16 -10.90 15.08
C ARG A 150 26.06 -11.14 13.57
N ILE A 151 26.64 -12.23 13.07
CA ILE A 151 26.54 -12.60 11.65
C ILE A 151 25.08 -12.77 11.24
N TYR A 152 24.28 -13.49 12.03
CA TYR A 152 22.87 -13.72 11.74
C TYR A 152 22.10 -12.40 11.66
N ASN A 153 22.27 -11.53 12.65
CA ASN A 153 21.61 -10.23 12.72
C ASN A 153 22.00 -9.32 11.56
N ASN A 154 23.23 -9.45 11.03
CA ASN A 154 23.67 -8.70 9.86
C ASN A 154 23.04 -9.19 8.56
N LEU A 155 22.79 -10.50 8.43
CA LEU A 155 22.21 -11.11 7.23
C LEU A 155 20.67 -11.06 7.23
N TYR A 156 20.04 -11.03 8.40
CA TYR A 156 18.59 -11.11 8.55
C TYR A 156 17.83 -10.00 7.78
N PRO A 157 18.22 -8.71 7.82
CA PRO A 157 17.53 -7.67 7.06
C PRO A 157 17.50 -7.92 5.56
N GLN A 158 18.60 -8.42 4.97
CA GLN A 158 18.67 -8.75 3.55
C GLN A 158 17.78 -9.94 3.20
N ALA A 159 17.80 -10.99 4.03
CA ALA A 159 16.94 -12.14 3.87
C ALA A 159 15.45 -11.76 3.92
N LEU A 160 15.09 -10.86 4.84
CA LEU A 160 13.73 -10.33 4.95
C LEU A 160 13.32 -9.59 3.66
N MET A 161 14.17 -8.70 3.15
CA MET A 161 13.90 -7.95 1.92
C MET A 161 13.73 -8.87 0.70
N GLU A 162 14.54 -9.91 0.60
CA GLU A 162 14.45 -10.89 -0.48
C GLU A 162 13.13 -11.68 -0.43
N VAL A 163 12.72 -12.12 0.75
CA VAL A 163 11.44 -12.82 0.92
C VAL A 163 10.26 -11.87 0.65
N SER A 164 10.33 -10.62 1.13
CA SER A 164 9.35 -9.57 0.81
C SER A 164 9.19 -9.38 -0.70
N LYS A 165 10.30 -9.39 -1.45
CA LYS A 165 10.30 -9.31 -2.92
C LYS A 165 9.64 -10.54 -3.56
N GLN A 166 9.93 -11.75 -3.08
CA GLN A 166 9.32 -12.98 -3.60
C GLN A 166 7.80 -13.00 -3.43
N PHE A 167 7.29 -12.56 -2.27
CA PHE A 167 5.85 -12.45 -2.03
C PHE A 167 5.19 -11.43 -2.96
N PHE A 168 5.84 -10.28 -3.16
CA PHE A 168 5.41 -9.27 -4.11
C PHE A 168 5.36 -9.80 -5.54
N GLU A 169 6.43 -10.43 -6.02
CA GLU A 169 6.52 -10.97 -7.39
C GLU A 169 5.51 -12.08 -7.63
N LYS A 170 5.30 -12.96 -6.64
CA LYS A 170 4.24 -13.99 -6.68
C LYS A 170 2.87 -13.35 -6.90
N ALA A 171 2.52 -12.32 -6.12
CA ALA A 171 1.24 -11.64 -6.26
C ALA A 171 1.11 -10.92 -7.61
N GLU A 172 2.13 -10.16 -8.03
CA GLU A 172 2.13 -9.42 -9.30
C GLU A 172 2.01 -10.33 -10.52
N SER A 173 2.56 -11.55 -10.46
CA SER A 173 2.51 -12.52 -11.56
C SER A 173 1.08 -12.96 -11.93
N THR A 174 0.11 -12.74 -11.04
CA THR A 174 -1.28 -13.19 -11.21
C THR A 174 -2.31 -12.05 -11.15
N ASN A 175 -1.95 -10.88 -10.61
CA ASN A 175 -2.88 -9.77 -10.39
C ASN A 175 -2.92 -8.74 -11.55
N GLY A 176 -2.18 -9.00 -12.63
CA GLY A 176 -2.11 -8.11 -13.80
C GLY A 176 -1.20 -6.89 -13.60
N HIS A 177 -0.11 -7.05 -12.84
CA HIS A 177 0.81 -5.96 -12.47
C HIS A 177 0.11 -4.78 -11.80
N TYR A 178 -0.75 -5.10 -10.82
CA TYR A 178 -1.60 -4.16 -10.10
C TYR A 178 -0.84 -2.91 -9.65
N SER A 179 0.35 -3.10 -9.08
CA SER A 179 1.15 -2.02 -8.48
C SER A 179 1.53 -0.93 -9.48
N SER A 180 1.69 -1.28 -10.75
CA SER A 180 2.03 -0.33 -11.81
C SER A 180 0.89 0.63 -12.11
N LYS A 181 -0.35 0.13 -12.10
CA LYS A 181 -1.55 0.91 -12.38
C LYS A 181 -2.03 1.67 -11.14
N TYR A 182 -2.19 0.97 -10.02
CA TYR A 182 -2.90 1.49 -8.85
C TYR A 182 -2.00 1.95 -7.71
N GLY A 183 -0.69 1.66 -7.77
CA GLY A 183 0.19 1.81 -6.62
C GLY A 183 -0.02 0.72 -5.59
N PHE A 184 0.33 1.01 -4.33
CA PHE A 184 0.20 0.05 -3.24
C PHE A 184 -0.94 0.42 -2.29
N LEU A 185 -1.39 -0.58 -1.54
CA LEU A 185 -2.31 -0.44 -0.43
C LEU A 185 -1.52 -0.43 0.86
N TYR A 186 -1.77 0.55 1.72
CA TYR A 186 -1.04 0.72 2.97
C TYR A 186 -1.99 0.68 4.15
N THR A 187 -1.60 -0.04 5.21
CA THR A 187 -2.20 0.16 6.53
C THR A 187 -2.02 1.60 6.99
N TYR A 188 -2.77 2.05 8.00
CA TYR A 188 -2.63 3.41 8.47
C TYR A 188 -1.19 3.72 8.91
N GLU A 189 -0.58 2.86 9.73
CA GLU A 189 0.83 3.01 10.14
C GLU A 189 1.79 2.90 8.96
N GLY A 190 1.55 1.94 8.05
CA GLY A 190 2.35 1.83 6.83
C GLY A 190 2.25 3.05 5.93
N ALA A 191 1.08 3.71 5.88
CA ALA A 191 0.86 4.93 5.13
C ALA A 191 1.69 6.07 5.70
N LEU A 192 1.67 6.26 7.03
CA LEU A 192 2.46 7.30 7.72
C LEU A 192 3.96 7.14 7.46
N GLN A 193 4.47 5.90 7.41
CA GLN A 193 5.87 5.61 7.13
C GLN A 193 6.24 5.75 5.64
N ALA A 194 5.27 5.55 4.74
CA ALA A 194 5.51 5.54 3.30
C ALA A 194 5.50 6.94 2.67
N VAL A 195 4.97 7.98 3.33
CA VAL A 195 4.91 9.33 2.75
C VAL A 195 6.32 9.92 2.57
N PRO A 196 6.66 10.55 1.43
CA PRO A 196 7.99 11.17 1.25
C PRO A 196 8.11 12.48 2.02
N ASP A 197 9.36 12.89 2.33
CA ASP A 197 9.65 14.17 2.95
C ASP A 197 9.05 15.36 2.17
N GLY A 198 8.52 16.35 2.89
CA GLY A 198 7.81 17.50 2.31
C GLY A 198 6.38 17.18 1.82
N TRP A 199 5.93 15.95 2.03
CA TRP A 199 4.56 15.51 1.81
C TRP A 199 4.01 14.84 3.06
N ARG A 200 2.69 14.87 3.21
CA ARG A 200 2.00 14.23 4.33
C ARG A 200 0.74 13.54 3.87
N LEU A 201 0.23 12.67 4.73
CA LEU A 201 -1.13 12.16 4.59
C LEU A 201 -2.13 13.32 4.83
N PRO A 202 -3.18 13.48 4.01
CA PRO A 202 -4.13 14.56 4.15
C PRO A 202 -4.97 14.40 5.41
N THR A 203 -5.16 15.47 6.16
CA THR A 203 -6.11 15.50 7.29
C THR A 203 -7.54 15.50 6.77
N ASP A 204 -8.50 15.28 7.66
CA ASP A 204 -9.91 15.34 7.29
C ASP A 204 -10.31 16.76 6.85
N ASP A 205 -9.69 17.78 7.45
CA ASP A 205 -9.89 19.18 7.05
C ASP A 205 -9.31 19.46 5.66
N ASP A 206 -8.20 18.81 5.27
CA ASP A 206 -7.69 18.96 3.91
C ASP A 206 -8.69 18.43 2.88
N TRP A 207 -9.24 17.24 3.12
CA TRP A 207 -10.28 16.64 2.29
C TRP A 207 -11.53 17.51 2.23
N LYS A 208 -12.01 18.01 3.38
CA LYS A 208 -13.19 18.88 3.41
C LYS A 208 -12.96 20.19 2.65
N LYS A 209 -11.78 20.79 2.74
CA LYS A 209 -11.45 22.00 1.96
C LYS A 209 -11.42 21.72 0.45
N LEU A 210 -10.90 20.57 0.04
CA LEU A 210 -10.96 20.13 -1.36
C LEU A 210 -12.42 19.98 -1.81
N GLU A 211 -13.24 19.26 -1.04
CA GLU A 211 -14.66 19.01 -1.33
C GLU A 211 -15.49 20.31 -1.39
N GLU A 212 -15.25 21.24 -0.46
CA GLU A 212 -15.87 22.58 -0.47
C GLU A 212 -15.46 23.38 -1.72
N THR A 213 -14.18 23.33 -2.10
CA THR A 213 -13.68 23.97 -3.34
C THR A 213 -14.35 23.41 -4.59
N LEU A 214 -14.79 22.15 -4.56
CA LEU A 214 -15.52 21.48 -5.64
C LEU A 214 -17.02 21.78 -5.64
N GLY A 215 -17.53 22.52 -4.65
CA GLY A 215 -18.92 22.94 -4.58
C GLY A 215 -19.76 22.23 -3.51
N MET A 216 -19.17 21.35 -2.69
CA MET A 216 -19.92 20.63 -1.67
C MET A 216 -20.49 21.58 -0.62
N SER A 217 -21.75 21.37 -0.23
CA SER A 217 -22.43 22.23 0.73
C SER A 217 -21.85 22.11 2.14
N VAL A 218 -21.76 23.25 2.86
CA VAL A 218 -21.31 23.28 4.26
C VAL A 218 -22.21 22.44 5.18
N SER A 219 -23.50 22.29 4.83
CA SER A 219 -24.43 21.42 5.58
C SER A 219 -24.05 19.95 5.50
N GLU A 220 -23.46 19.49 4.40
CA GLU A 220 -23.08 18.09 4.20
C GLU A 220 -21.64 17.81 4.58
N ILE A 221 -20.75 18.81 4.48
CA ILE A 221 -19.29 18.64 4.58
C ILE A 221 -18.82 17.86 5.83
N ASN A 222 -19.56 17.94 6.94
CA ASN A 222 -19.20 17.29 8.21
C ASN A 222 -19.90 15.95 8.46
N MET A 223 -20.84 15.53 7.59
CA MET A 223 -21.55 14.25 7.76
C MET A 223 -20.54 13.10 7.71
N LEU A 224 -20.69 12.14 8.63
CA LEU A 224 -19.87 10.95 8.74
C LEU A 224 -20.74 9.72 8.45
N ASP A 225 -20.15 8.74 7.78
CA ASP A 225 -20.78 7.51 7.32
C ASP A 225 -21.94 7.75 6.33
N GLU A 226 -21.83 8.83 5.55
CA GLU A 226 -22.81 9.27 4.54
C GLU A 226 -22.16 9.58 3.19
N TRP A 227 -22.92 9.34 2.10
CA TRP A 227 -22.59 9.80 0.75
C TRP A 227 -22.99 11.28 0.61
N ARG A 228 -22.00 12.16 0.46
CA ARG A 228 -22.17 13.62 0.46
C ARG A 228 -21.97 14.25 -0.91
N GLY A 229 -22.64 15.39 -1.11
CA GLY A 229 -22.54 16.18 -2.32
C GLY A 229 -23.51 15.71 -3.40
N SER A 230 -23.24 16.12 -4.63
CA SER A 230 -24.09 15.80 -5.79
C SER A 230 -23.33 15.57 -7.10
N TYR A 231 -22.06 15.98 -7.19
CA TYR A 231 -21.23 15.74 -8.38
C TYR A 231 -19.71 15.82 -8.10
N GLU A 232 -19.31 16.21 -6.89
CA GLU A 232 -17.93 16.47 -6.52
C GLU A 232 -17.08 15.19 -6.61
N GLY A 233 -17.69 14.03 -6.37
CA GLY A 233 -17.06 12.73 -6.59
C GLY A 233 -16.70 12.50 -8.06
N ASP A 234 -17.54 12.92 -9.01
CA ASP A 234 -17.21 12.84 -10.44
C ASP A 234 -15.99 13.69 -10.81
N LEU A 235 -15.86 14.88 -10.21
CA LEU A 235 -14.72 15.77 -10.45
C LEU A 235 -13.40 15.15 -9.98
N LEU A 236 -13.42 14.32 -8.94
CA LEU A 236 -12.21 13.65 -8.42
C LEU A 236 -11.81 12.38 -9.20
N LYS A 237 -12.70 11.83 -10.03
CA LYS A 237 -12.45 10.61 -10.81
C LYS A 237 -11.59 10.91 -12.05
N GLU A 238 -11.08 9.84 -12.65
CA GLU A 238 -10.47 9.89 -13.97
C GLU A 238 -11.55 10.09 -15.06
N GLY A 239 -11.23 10.84 -16.10
CA GLY A 239 -12.09 11.05 -17.28
C GLY A 239 -12.29 12.53 -17.63
N GLU A 240 -13.07 12.79 -18.69
CA GLU A 240 -13.26 14.13 -19.26
C GLU A 240 -13.90 15.14 -18.30
N GLN A 241 -14.72 14.66 -17.35
CA GLN A 241 -15.34 15.49 -16.32
C GLN A 241 -14.43 15.70 -15.11
N GLY A 242 -13.36 14.91 -14.99
CA GLY A 242 -12.43 14.97 -13.87
C GLY A 242 -11.49 16.16 -13.97
N ILE A 243 -11.10 16.71 -12.81
CA ILE A 243 -10.16 17.86 -12.76
C ILE A 243 -8.69 17.45 -12.91
N GLY A 244 -8.41 16.15 -13.06
CA GLY A 244 -7.06 15.59 -13.07
C GLY A 244 -6.55 15.15 -11.69
N PHE A 245 -7.43 15.03 -10.69
CA PHE A 245 -7.09 14.36 -9.42
C PHE A 245 -6.91 12.85 -9.59
N ASN A 246 -7.63 12.26 -10.56
CA ASN A 246 -7.49 10.87 -11.02
C ASN A 246 -7.52 9.85 -9.87
N ALA A 247 -8.64 9.82 -9.14
CA ALA A 247 -8.89 8.79 -8.13
C ALA A 247 -8.98 7.39 -8.78
N GLY A 248 -7.93 6.59 -8.60
CA GLY A 248 -7.88 5.22 -9.15
C GLY A 248 -8.64 4.23 -8.28
N TYR A 249 -9.48 3.39 -8.91
CA TYR A 249 -10.28 2.36 -8.25
C TYR A 249 -9.45 1.13 -7.83
N ALA A 250 -8.49 1.37 -6.95
CA ALA A 250 -7.51 0.40 -6.49
C ALA A 250 -8.14 -0.72 -5.63
N GLY A 251 -9.35 -0.54 -5.14
CA GLY A 251 -9.92 -1.42 -4.13
C GLY A 251 -9.22 -1.26 -2.78
N ALA A 252 -9.33 -2.28 -1.94
CA ALA A 252 -8.80 -2.26 -0.59
C ALA A 252 -8.40 -3.66 -0.12
N ARG A 253 -7.62 -3.70 0.96
CA ARG A 253 -7.47 -4.88 1.81
C ARG A 253 -8.15 -4.60 3.15
N VAL A 254 -9.22 -5.30 3.52
CA VAL A 254 -9.88 -5.08 4.83
C VAL A 254 -9.81 -6.34 5.70
N TYR A 255 -9.96 -6.16 7.01
CA TYR A 255 -9.90 -7.27 7.96
C TYR A 255 -11.21 -8.09 7.94
N GLY A 256 -11.08 -9.42 7.86
CA GLY A 256 -12.18 -10.38 7.98
C GLY A 256 -12.19 -11.42 6.85
N SER A 257 -12.26 -12.70 7.19
CA SER A 257 -12.48 -13.78 6.23
C SER A 257 -13.97 -13.80 5.85
N HIS A 258 -14.28 -13.42 4.61
CA HIS A 258 -15.66 -13.47 4.12
C HIS A 258 -15.95 -14.85 3.54
N MET A 259 -17.22 -15.27 3.61
CA MET A 259 -17.69 -16.62 3.28
C MET A 259 -17.27 -17.11 1.88
N TYR A 260 -16.96 -16.17 0.97
CA TYR A 260 -16.37 -16.41 -0.35
C TYR A 260 -15.34 -15.32 -0.66
N GLY A 261 -14.05 -15.55 -0.38
CA GLY A 261 -12.97 -14.69 -0.87
C GLY A 261 -11.87 -14.36 0.15
N GLY A 262 -10.75 -13.84 -0.37
CA GLY A 262 -9.67 -13.30 0.44
C GLY A 262 -9.99 -11.92 1.02
N ASN A 263 -9.00 -11.31 1.67
CA ASN A 263 -9.14 -10.03 2.37
C ASN A 263 -9.04 -8.80 1.44
N PHE A 264 -9.20 -8.97 0.13
CA PHE A 264 -9.06 -7.91 -0.87
C PHE A 264 -10.38 -7.71 -1.65
N TYR A 265 -10.81 -6.46 -1.79
CA TYR A 265 -12.17 -6.12 -2.25
C TYR A 265 -12.19 -4.96 -3.22
N ASN A 266 -13.23 -4.95 -4.07
CA ASN A 266 -13.66 -3.79 -4.85
C ASN A 266 -12.59 -3.17 -5.76
N LYS A 267 -11.61 -3.97 -6.20
CA LYS A 267 -10.70 -3.60 -7.29
C LYS A 267 -11.51 -3.25 -8.54
N ASP A 268 -11.12 -2.19 -9.22
CA ASP A 268 -11.80 -1.64 -10.40
C ASP A 268 -13.21 -1.08 -10.12
N VAL A 269 -13.62 -0.99 -8.85
CA VAL A 269 -14.97 -0.55 -8.45
C VAL A 269 -14.92 0.64 -7.47
N ASN A 270 -14.07 0.58 -6.45
CA ASN A 270 -13.96 1.63 -5.43
C ASN A 270 -12.52 2.14 -5.30
N ALA A 271 -12.40 3.43 -5.00
CA ALA A 271 -11.18 4.05 -4.51
C ALA A 271 -11.35 4.33 -3.01
N TYR A 272 -10.33 3.99 -2.22
CA TYR A 272 -10.32 4.24 -0.77
C TYR A 272 -9.07 5.03 -0.42
N PHE A 273 -9.23 6.08 0.38
CA PHE A 273 -8.14 6.94 0.80
C PHE A 273 -8.13 7.12 2.30
N TRP A 274 -6.93 7.05 2.87
CA TRP A 274 -6.71 7.43 4.26
C TRP A 274 -6.74 8.93 4.45
N SER A 275 -7.22 9.34 5.62
CA SER A 275 -6.90 10.63 6.23
C SER A 275 -5.94 10.43 7.40
N ALA A 276 -5.07 11.41 7.67
CA ALA A 276 -4.26 11.49 8.88
C ALA A 276 -5.11 11.70 10.14
N THR A 277 -6.34 12.18 10.02
CA THR A 277 -7.24 12.37 11.17
C THR A 277 -7.78 11.03 11.65
N ARG A 278 -7.64 10.78 12.96
CA ARG A 278 -8.17 9.61 13.65
C ARG A 278 -9.47 9.94 14.38
N LYS A 279 -10.30 8.93 14.57
CA LYS A 279 -11.52 8.94 15.37
C LYS A 279 -11.36 7.89 16.46
N VAL A 280 -11.30 8.34 17.71
CA VAL A 280 -11.31 7.45 18.87
C VAL A 280 -12.77 7.16 19.21
N GLU A 281 -13.20 5.91 19.09
CA GLU A 281 -14.55 5.48 19.48
C GLU A 281 -14.62 5.02 20.93
N SER A 282 -13.52 4.46 21.45
CA SER A 282 -13.35 4.10 22.87
C SER A 282 -11.86 3.97 23.18
N ASP A 283 -11.50 3.76 24.44
CA ASP A 283 -10.12 3.55 24.90
C ASP A 283 -9.37 2.44 24.14
N THR A 284 -10.09 1.50 23.51
CA THR A 284 -9.52 0.34 22.81
C THR A 284 -9.80 0.33 21.30
N VAL A 285 -10.57 1.29 20.77
CA VAL A 285 -10.95 1.35 19.36
C VAL A 285 -10.54 2.69 18.77
N ASP A 286 -9.43 2.64 18.02
CA ASP A 286 -8.93 3.74 17.21
C ASP A 286 -9.24 3.45 15.74
N LEU A 287 -9.90 4.40 15.07
CA LEU A 287 -10.29 4.32 13.67
C LEU A 287 -9.66 5.46 12.87
N GLY A 288 -9.30 5.20 11.62
CA GLY A 288 -8.88 6.23 10.68
C GLY A 288 -10.09 6.75 9.90
N ILE A 289 -10.15 8.06 9.69
CA ILE A 289 -11.13 8.65 8.76
C ILE A 289 -10.71 8.31 7.33
N THR A 290 -11.70 8.02 6.48
CA THR A 290 -11.47 7.63 5.08
C THR A 290 -12.34 8.44 4.13
N ARG A 291 -11.93 8.44 2.85
CA ARG A 291 -12.77 8.81 1.71
C ARG A 291 -12.95 7.62 0.79
N ILE A 292 -14.17 7.42 0.33
CA ILE A 292 -14.52 6.35 -0.60
C ILE A 292 -15.20 6.98 -1.82
N LEU A 293 -14.68 6.67 -3.00
CA LEU A 293 -15.35 6.92 -4.27
C LEU A 293 -15.80 5.59 -4.86
N PHE A 294 -16.96 5.61 -5.51
CA PHE A 294 -17.54 4.45 -6.18
C PHE A 294 -17.79 4.80 -7.65
N LEU A 295 -17.46 3.87 -8.54
CA LEU A 295 -17.56 4.05 -9.99
C LEU A 295 -18.93 4.57 -10.45
N LYS A 296 -20.03 4.13 -9.82
CA LYS A 296 -21.41 4.48 -10.22
C LYS A 296 -22.09 5.52 -9.33
N GLU A 297 -21.34 6.24 -8.52
CA GLU A 297 -21.86 7.22 -7.55
C GLU A 297 -21.07 8.51 -7.67
N ASP A 298 -21.74 9.63 -7.92
CA ASP A 298 -21.14 10.95 -8.14
C ASP A 298 -20.84 11.71 -6.84
N ARG A 299 -21.27 11.15 -5.71
CA ARG A 299 -21.00 11.63 -4.34
C ARG A 299 -19.70 11.06 -3.76
N ILE A 300 -19.31 11.62 -2.61
CA ILE A 300 -18.13 11.19 -1.85
C ILE A 300 -18.58 10.68 -0.49
N MET A 301 -18.24 9.43 -0.18
CA MET A 301 -18.46 8.86 1.14
C MET A 301 -17.32 9.25 2.07
N ARG A 302 -17.66 9.84 3.22
CA ARG A 302 -16.74 10.05 4.34
C ARG A 302 -17.07 9.04 5.41
N SER A 303 -16.16 8.13 5.71
CA SER A 303 -16.41 7.04 6.67
C SER A 303 -15.22 6.88 7.63
N SER A 304 -15.26 5.82 8.43
CA SER A 304 -14.19 5.42 9.33
C SER A 304 -13.83 3.95 9.13
N SER A 305 -12.58 3.59 9.38
CA SER A 305 -12.09 2.22 9.20
C SER A 305 -11.03 1.85 10.22
N LYS A 306 -10.92 0.54 10.49
CA LYS A 306 -9.86 0.01 11.36
C LYS A 306 -8.50 0.28 10.74
N LEU A 307 -7.54 0.72 11.56
CA LEU A 307 -6.18 1.06 11.15
C LEU A 307 -5.42 -0.11 10.47
N SER A 308 -5.87 -1.36 10.69
CA SER A 308 -5.33 -2.57 10.08
C SER A 308 -5.83 -2.85 8.66
N ALA A 309 -6.86 -2.15 8.18
CA ALA A 309 -7.21 -2.15 6.76
C ALA A 309 -6.06 -1.52 5.96
N ALA A 310 -5.96 -1.78 4.66
CA ALA A 310 -5.01 -1.14 3.78
C ALA A 310 -5.71 -0.49 2.59
N TYR A 311 -5.43 0.81 2.39
CA TYR A 311 -6.04 1.65 1.37
C TYR A 311 -4.97 2.38 0.56
N SER A 312 -5.38 3.01 -0.54
CA SER A 312 -4.49 3.87 -1.31
C SER A 312 -4.10 5.11 -0.51
N VAL A 313 -2.87 5.59 -0.74
CA VAL A 313 -2.39 6.85 -0.16
C VAL A 313 -2.36 7.91 -1.25
N ARG A 314 -2.92 9.07 -0.91
CA ARG A 314 -2.97 10.26 -1.75
C ARG A 314 -2.32 11.39 -0.97
N CYS A 315 -1.09 11.75 -1.31
CA CYS A 315 -0.34 12.71 -0.50
C CYS A 315 -0.75 14.14 -0.82
N ILE A 316 -0.66 15.01 0.19
CA ILE A 316 -0.77 16.46 0.06
C ILE A 316 0.58 17.08 0.46
N LYS A 317 0.97 18.15 -0.22
CA LYS A 317 2.21 18.88 0.09
C LYS A 317 2.07 19.59 1.44
N GLU A 318 3.15 19.59 2.23
CA GLU A 318 3.21 20.33 3.50
C GLU A 318 3.13 21.85 3.32
#